data_AF-A0A2E4J096-F1
#
_entry.id   AF-A0A2E4J096-F1
#
_cell.length_a   1.000
_cell.length_b   1.000
_cell.length_c   1.000
_cell.angle_alpha   90.00
_cell.angle_beta   90.00
_cell.angle_gamma   90.00
#
_symmetry.space_group_name_H-M   'P 1'
#
loop_
_entity.id
_entity.type
_entity.pdbx_description
1 polymer ?
#
loop_
_entity_poly.entity_id
_entity_poly.type
_entity_poly.pdbx_seq_one_letter_code
_entity_poly.pdbx_strand_id
1 'polypeptide(L)'
;MAMVEDDDAVFADLVSKAKYDSMAGKHDDLDNGHSDSIVSFLNKRFGSVSAFYSDAHSAAATDTASAKRDGFSRIKTLRSALAALDRGGWERSYHQRCFHEQFLNAVIKILFKTDPPGSFERSYPRLLELNNWSEIRQEVLISTPRRFGKTISVCLFVAALIYACPSIEISIYSTCKRISCKLLRNCIKYIQVIHAQCRVTAHRPVFLGYVQ
;
A
#
# COMPACT_ATOMS: atom_id res chain seq x y z
N MET A 1 -34.84 11.74 8.05
CA MET A 1 -33.81 12.78 8.17
C MET A 1 -32.76 12.25 9.14
N ALA A 2 -31.72 11.58 8.63
CA ALA A 2 -30.70 10.96 9.47
C ALA A 2 -29.61 12.00 9.78
N MET A 3 -29.43 12.29 11.06
CA MET A 3 -28.41 13.20 11.58
C MET A 3 -27.02 12.64 11.18
N VAL A 4 -26.24 13.42 10.44
CA VAL A 4 -24.82 13.18 10.23
C VAL A 4 -24.14 13.60 11.52
N GLU A 5 -23.59 12.65 12.27
CA GLU A 5 -22.79 12.97 13.45
C GLU A 5 -21.58 13.81 13.02
N ASP A 6 -21.33 14.87 13.79
CA ASP A 6 -20.36 15.91 13.49
C ASP A 6 -18.93 15.34 13.61
N ASP A 7 -18.34 15.01 12.46
CA ASP A 7 -17.01 14.39 12.31
C ASP A 7 -15.90 15.18 13.05
N ASP A 8 -16.10 16.48 13.27
CA ASP A 8 -15.16 17.33 13.99
C ASP A 8 -15.17 17.05 15.51
N ALA A 9 -16.30 16.60 16.08
CA ALA A 9 -16.40 16.21 17.49
C ALA A 9 -15.69 14.88 17.77
N VAL A 10 -15.82 13.91 16.86
CA VAL A 10 -15.14 12.60 16.97
C VAL A 10 -13.62 12.76 16.83
N PHE A 11 -13.19 13.66 15.93
CA PHE A 11 -11.77 13.97 15.76
C PHE A 11 -11.21 14.78 16.93
N ALA A 12 -11.98 15.72 17.49
CA ALA A 12 -11.59 16.46 18.68
C ALA A 12 -11.43 15.56 19.92
N ASP A 13 -12.29 14.55 20.09
CA ASP A 13 -12.18 13.55 21.17
C ASP A 13 -10.95 12.63 21.02
N LEU A 14 -10.63 12.24 19.78
CA LEU A 14 -9.42 11.45 19.48
C LEU A 14 -8.12 12.24 19.68
N VAL A 15 -8.14 13.55 19.38
CA VAL A 15 -6.97 14.42 19.54
C VAL A 15 -6.82 14.93 20.98
N SER A 16 -7.91 15.14 21.72
CA SER A 16 -7.87 15.54 23.13
C SER A 16 -7.33 14.41 24.02
N LYS A 17 -7.71 13.16 23.75
CA LYS A 17 -7.14 11.96 24.40
C LYS A 17 -5.65 11.80 24.11
N ALA A 18 -5.19 12.17 22.92
CA ALA A 18 -3.77 12.16 22.56
C ALA A 18 -2.97 13.32 23.16
N LYS A 19 -3.60 14.46 23.48
CA LYS A 19 -2.94 15.63 24.09
C LYS A 19 -2.83 15.54 25.61
N TYR A 20 -3.73 14.84 26.30
CA TYR A 20 -3.61 14.65 27.75
C TYR A 20 -2.42 13.76 28.12
N ASP A 21 -2.04 12.82 27.25
CA ASP A 21 -0.80 12.03 27.38
C ASP A 21 0.47 12.85 27.08
N SER A 22 0.35 14.04 26.45
CA SER A 22 1.51 14.84 26.04
C SER A 22 1.85 16.01 26.98
N MET A 23 1.08 16.23 28.07
CA MET A 23 1.35 17.30 29.04
C MET A 23 1.94 16.82 30.37
N ALA A 24 2.15 15.53 30.57
CA ALA A 24 2.93 15.00 31.67
C ALA A 24 4.37 14.73 31.24
N GLY A 25 5.22 15.75 31.26
CA GLY A 25 6.67 15.53 31.31
C GLY A 25 7.52 16.47 30.47
N LYS A 26 8.08 17.49 31.12
CA LYS A 26 9.42 18.00 30.79
C LYS A 26 10.10 18.54 32.05
N HIS A 27 11.01 17.76 32.64
CA HIS A 27 12.43 18.11 32.76
C HIS A 27 13.24 16.91 33.28
N ASP A 28 14.23 16.55 32.46
CA ASP A 28 15.56 15.98 32.69
C ASP A 28 15.81 14.78 33.64
N ASP A 29 16.31 13.76 32.94
CA ASP A 29 17.49 12.93 33.21
C ASP A 29 17.39 11.67 34.09
N LEU A 30 17.51 10.57 33.34
CA LEU A 30 18.29 9.37 33.62
C LEU A 30 17.66 8.38 34.61
N ASP A 31 16.67 7.62 34.15
CA ASP A 31 16.33 6.35 34.81
C ASP A 31 15.86 5.25 33.84
N ASN A 32 16.40 4.06 34.08
CA ASN A 32 16.47 2.89 33.21
C ASN A 32 15.22 1.99 33.32
N GLY A 33 14.03 2.56 33.52
CA GLY A 33 12.86 1.82 34.03
C GLY A 33 11.53 1.93 33.27
N HIS A 34 11.47 2.66 32.15
CA HIS A 34 10.18 2.99 31.49
C HIS A 34 9.93 2.33 30.12
N SER A 35 10.89 1.57 29.58
CA SER A 35 10.74 0.88 28.28
C SER A 35 9.76 -0.30 28.32
N ASP A 36 9.55 -0.89 29.50
CA ASP A 36 8.82 -2.15 29.62
C ASP A 36 7.30 -2.00 29.50
N SER A 37 6.72 -0.82 29.78
CA SER A 37 5.27 -0.61 29.71
C SER A 37 4.76 -0.42 28.28
N ILE A 38 5.50 0.31 27.43
CA ILE A 38 5.13 0.55 26.03
C ILE A 38 5.42 -0.69 25.19
N VAL A 39 6.57 -1.35 25.42
CA VAL A 39 6.92 -2.59 24.73
C VAL A 39 5.96 -3.72 25.12
N SER A 40 5.55 -3.81 26.39
CA SER A 40 4.52 -4.78 26.80
C SER A 40 3.14 -4.44 26.23
N PHE A 41 2.76 -3.16 26.11
CA PHE A 41 1.50 -2.77 25.50
C PHE A 41 1.44 -3.07 23.99
N LEU A 42 2.53 -2.79 23.27
CA LEU A 42 2.65 -3.11 21.84
C LEU A 42 2.66 -4.63 21.61
N ASN A 43 3.41 -5.38 22.42
CA ASN A 43 3.43 -6.85 22.35
C ASN A 43 2.07 -7.48 22.70
N LYS A 44 1.32 -6.89 23.63
CA LYS A 44 -0.01 -7.39 24.04
C LYS A 44 -1.10 -7.09 23.00
N ARG A 45 -0.97 -6.01 22.22
CA ARG A 45 -1.97 -5.57 21.23
C ARG A 45 -1.68 -6.03 19.80
N PHE A 46 -0.41 -6.19 19.44
CA PHE A 46 0.02 -6.51 18.07
C PHE A 46 0.92 -7.76 17.96
N GLY A 47 1.25 -8.41 19.07
CA GLY A 47 2.25 -9.47 19.12
C GLY A 47 3.68 -8.92 19.15
N SER A 48 4.66 -9.78 19.45
CA SER A 48 6.08 -9.41 19.42
C SER A 48 6.48 -8.86 18.05
N VAL A 49 7.11 -7.69 18.00
CA VAL A 49 7.72 -7.16 16.76
C VAL A 49 8.74 -8.15 16.19
N SER A 50 9.44 -8.88 17.06
CA SER A 50 10.32 -9.98 16.65
C SER A 50 9.56 -11.17 16.06
N ALA A 51 8.35 -11.47 16.54
CA ALA A 51 7.47 -12.47 15.92
C ALA A 51 7.03 -12.04 14.51
N PHE A 52 6.84 -10.73 14.30
CA PHE A 52 6.49 -10.14 13.00
C PHE A 52 7.61 -10.32 11.95
N TYR A 53 8.88 -10.25 12.37
CA TYR A 53 10.03 -10.53 11.50
C TYR A 53 10.36 -12.03 11.40
N SER A 54 10.09 -12.84 12.43
CA SER A 54 10.34 -14.28 12.39
C SER A 54 9.32 -15.04 11.53
N ASP A 55 8.03 -14.66 11.57
CA ASP A 55 6.99 -15.30 10.74
C ASP A 55 7.21 -15.07 9.23
N ALA A 56 7.83 -13.94 8.86
CA ALA A 56 8.25 -13.68 7.49
C ALA A 56 9.36 -14.63 7.01
N HIS A 57 10.18 -15.17 7.92
CA HIS A 57 11.19 -16.18 7.63
C HIS A 57 10.66 -17.62 7.80
N SER A 58 9.71 -17.87 8.71
CA SER A 58 9.13 -19.20 8.98
C SER A 58 8.07 -19.62 7.96
N ALA A 59 7.32 -18.67 7.38
CA ALA A 59 6.35 -18.95 6.32
C ALA A 59 7.00 -19.37 4.98
N ALA A 60 8.33 -19.29 4.86
CA ALA A 60 9.09 -19.79 3.72
C ALA A 60 9.32 -21.31 3.76
N ALA A 61 9.00 -21.99 4.87
CA ALA A 61 9.40 -23.36 5.12
C ALA A 61 8.24 -24.35 5.26
N THR A 62 7.16 -24.23 4.49
CA THR A 62 6.22 -25.34 4.22
C THR A 62 5.26 -24.92 3.11
N ASP A 63 5.73 -24.90 1.87
CA ASP A 63 4.83 -25.17 0.74
C ASP A 63 5.62 -25.74 -0.44
N THR A 64 5.56 -27.06 -0.54
CA THR A 64 6.00 -27.86 -1.68
C THR A 64 5.32 -27.34 -2.95
N ALA A 65 6.13 -26.88 -3.91
CA ALA A 65 5.79 -26.20 -5.17
C ALA A 65 5.63 -24.66 -5.12
N SER A 66 6.54 -23.96 -4.44
CA SER A 66 6.71 -22.50 -4.55
C SER A 66 6.97 -22.07 -6.01
N ALA A 67 5.91 -21.66 -6.72
CA ALA A 67 6.02 -20.86 -7.92
C ALA A 67 6.90 -19.65 -7.59
N LYS A 68 8.10 -19.61 -8.18
CA LYS A 68 9.11 -18.58 -7.93
C LYS A 68 8.45 -17.21 -8.07
N ARG A 69 8.26 -16.48 -6.95
CA ARG A 69 7.65 -15.14 -6.95
C ARG A 69 8.65 -14.14 -7.53
N ASP A 70 8.81 -14.16 -8.85
CA ASP A 70 9.67 -13.26 -9.61
C ASP A 70 8.93 -11.96 -9.99
N GLY A 71 9.65 -10.97 -10.51
CA GLY A 71 9.04 -9.70 -10.94
C GLY A 71 7.93 -9.88 -11.97
N PHE A 72 8.03 -10.87 -12.87
CA PHE A 72 6.98 -11.19 -13.83
C PHE A 72 5.69 -11.69 -13.18
N SER A 73 5.80 -12.55 -12.16
CA SER A 73 4.65 -13.00 -11.38
C SER A 73 3.94 -11.84 -10.67
N ARG A 74 4.70 -10.87 -10.14
CA ARG A 74 4.16 -9.65 -9.51
C ARG A 74 3.46 -8.74 -10.53
N ILE A 75 4.03 -8.56 -11.72
CA ILE A 75 3.38 -7.82 -12.82
C ILE A 75 2.06 -8.48 -13.20
N LYS A 76 2.06 -9.80 -13.40
CA LYS A 76 0.86 -10.57 -13.73
C LYS A 76 -0.20 -10.45 -12.64
N THR A 77 0.21 -10.52 -11.37
CA THR A 77 -0.68 -10.37 -10.22
C THR A 77 -1.29 -8.97 -10.16
N LEU A 78 -0.49 -7.92 -10.39
CA LEU A 78 -0.96 -6.53 -10.43
C LEU A 78 -1.99 -6.33 -11.55
N ARG A 79 -1.70 -6.81 -12.77
CA ARG A 79 -2.65 -6.75 -13.90
C ARG A 79 -3.95 -7.51 -13.58
N SER A 80 -3.84 -8.67 -12.94
CA SER A 80 -4.99 -9.48 -12.54
C SER A 80 -5.83 -8.80 -11.45
N ALA A 81 -5.20 -8.12 -10.49
CA ALA A 81 -5.88 -7.35 -9.44
C ALA A 81 -6.61 -6.13 -10.02
N LEU A 82 -6.02 -5.42 -10.98
CA LEU A 82 -6.69 -4.35 -11.71
C LEU A 82 -7.91 -4.87 -12.48
N ALA A 83 -7.79 -6.02 -13.15
CA ALA A 83 -8.91 -6.66 -13.83
C ALA A 83 -9.99 -7.15 -12.83
N ALA A 84 -9.61 -7.55 -11.63
CA ALA A 84 -10.54 -7.91 -10.56
C ALA A 84 -11.35 -6.70 -10.08
N LEU A 85 -10.73 -5.52 -9.98
CA LEU A 85 -11.45 -4.27 -9.69
C LEU A 85 -12.45 -3.92 -10.79
N ASP A 86 -12.08 -4.12 -12.07
CA ASP A 86 -13.00 -3.89 -13.18
C ASP A 86 -14.24 -4.80 -13.07
N ARG A 87 -14.05 -6.09 -12.78
CA ARG A 87 -15.16 -7.03 -12.52
C ARG A 87 -15.96 -6.71 -11.25
N GLY A 88 -15.31 -6.07 -10.27
CA GLY A 88 -15.91 -5.64 -9.01
C GLY A 88 -16.75 -4.36 -9.10
N GLY A 89 -17.09 -3.90 -10.32
CA GLY A 89 -17.92 -2.71 -10.53
C GLY A 89 -17.14 -1.39 -10.55
N TRP A 90 -15.80 -1.44 -10.55
CA TRP A 90 -14.93 -0.26 -10.66
C TRP A 90 -14.21 -0.24 -12.01
N GLU A 91 -14.97 -0.41 -13.10
CA GLU A 91 -14.42 -0.48 -14.44
C GLU A 91 -13.64 0.79 -14.77
N ARG A 92 -12.36 0.59 -15.11
CA ARG A 92 -11.46 1.66 -15.51
C ARG A 92 -11.80 2.16 -16.90
N SER A 93 -11.92 3.47 -17.04
CA SER A 93 -12.05 4.13 -18.34
C SER A 93 -10.81 3.92 -19.21
N TYR A 94 -10.94 4.14 -20.52
CA TYR A 94 -9.83 4.06 -21.47
C TYR A 94 -8.60 4.85 -20.99
N HIS A 95 -8.78 6.12 -20.61
CA HIS A 95 -7.66 6.96 -20.17
C HIS A 95 -7.07 6.51 -18.83
N GLN A 96 -7.87 5.96 -17.91
CA GLN A 96 -7.36 5.40 -16.66
C GLN A 96 -6.51 4.15 -16.93
N ARG A 97 -6.87 3.32 -17.91
CA ARG A 97 -6.03 2.20 -18.34
C ARG A 97 -4.70 2.71 -18.90
N CYS A 98 -4.72 3.75 -19.73
CA CYS A 98 -3.49 4.39 -20.21
C CYS A 98 -2.60 4.90 -19.05
N PHE A 99 -3.17 5.54 -18.03
CA PHE A 99 -2.39 5.96 -16.85
C PHE A 99 -1.78 4.79 -16.09
N HIS A 100 -2.54 3.71 -15.92
CA HIS A 100 -2.03 2.55 -15.20
C HIS A 100 -0.91 1.83 -15.95
N GLU A 101 -0.88 1.86 -17.29
CA GLU A 101 0.28 1.38 -18.05
C GLU A 101 1.53 2.24 -17.79
N GLN A 102 1.37 3.57 -17.71
CA GLN A 102 2.47 4.47 -17.37
C GLN A 102 2.93 4.29 -15.92
N PHE A 103 2.00 4.09 -14.99
CA PHE A 103 2.32 3.78 -13.59
C PHE A 103 3.04 2.43 -13.47
N LEU A 104 2.62 1.42 -14.23
CA LEU A 104 3.29 0.12 -14.26
C LEU A 104 4.72 0.24 -14.77
N ASN A 105 4.94 1.02 -15.84
CA ASN A 105 6.29 1.32 -16.35
C ASN A 105 7.16 1.97 -15.26
N ALA A 106 6.60 2.93 -14.50
CA ALA A 106 7.29 3.60 -13.40
C ALA A 106 7.70 2.70 -12.24
N VAL A 107 6.83 1.77 -11.84
CA VAL A 107 7.08 0.90 -10.69
C VAL A 107 7.79 -0.41 -11.06
N ILE A 108 8.04 -0.68 -12.34
CA ILE A 108 8.52 -1.98 -12.81
C ILE A 108 9.81 -2.42 -12.11
N LYS A 109 10.77 -1.50 -11.93
CA LYS A 109 12.05 -1.78 -11.26
C LYS A 109 11.85 -2.14 -9.78
N ILE A 110 10.85 -1.55 -9.12
CA ILE A 110 10.48 -1.87 -7.74
C ILE A 110 9.96 -3.31 -7.66
N LEU A 111 9.21 -3.75 -8.68
CA LEU A 111 8.69 -5.13 -8.74
C LEU A 111 9.79 -6.18 -8.90
N PHE A 112 11.02 -5.84 -9.28
CA PHE A 112 12.15 -6.79 -9.33
C PHE A 112 13.11 -6.63 -8.14
N LYS A 113 12.84 -5.70 -7.20
CA LYS A 113 13.79 -5.36 -6.14
C LYS A 113 14.07 -6.50 -5.15
N THR A 114 13.12 -7.43 -4.99
CA THR A 114 13.27 -8.62 -4.16
C THR A 114 13.82 -9.84 -4.92
N ASP A 115 14.07 -9.71 -6.22
CA ASP A 115 14.67 -10.78 -7.02
C ASP A 115 16.20 -10.80 -6.85
N PRO A 116 16.87 -11.91 -7.24
CA PRO A 116 18.33 -11.98 -7.20
C PRO A 116 18.99 -10.84 -7.98
N PRO A 117 20.18 -10.36 -7.56
CA PRO A 117 20.92 -9.33 -8.28
C PRO A 117 21.08 -9.63 -9.78
N GLY A 118 20.95 -8.61 -10.62
CA GLY A 118 21.03 -8.73 -12.08
C GLY A 118 19.76 -9.26 -12.75
N SER A 119 18.71 -9.64 -12.00
CA SER A 119 17.50 -10.23 -12.59
C SER A 119 16.69 -9.23 -13.41
N PHE A 120 16.66 -7.97 -12.99
CA PHE A 120 16.01 -6.91 -13.74
C PHE A 120 16.73 -6.65 -15.07
N GLU A 121 18.05 -6.52 -15.03
CA GLU A 121 18.90 -6.23 -16.19
C GLU A 121 18.79 -7.34 -17.25
N ARG A 122 18.77 -8.61 -16.83
CA ARG A 122 18.53 -9.76 -17.72
C ARG A 122 17.13 -9.75 -18.34
N SER A 123 16.14 -9.26 -17.58
CA SER A 123 14.73 -9.22 -18.00
C SER A 123 14.38 -7.98 -18.79
N TYR A 124 15.26 -6.98 -18.84
CA TYR A 124 14.99 -5.65 -19.38
C TYR A 124 14.52 -5.67 -20.85
N PRO A 125 15.21 -6.35 -21.79
CA PRO A 125 14.76 -6.39 -23.19
C PRO A 125 13.38 -7.04 -23.34
N ARG A 126 13.14 -8.10 -22.54
CA ARG A 126 11.88 -8.83 -22.55
C ARG A 126 10.72 -8.00 -22.01
N LEU A 127 10.98 -7.16 -21.00
CA LEU A 127 9.97 -6.24 -20.45
C LEU A 127 9.53 -5.18 -21.47
N LEU A 128 10.48 -4.63 -22.23
CA LEU A 128 10.18 -3.66 -23.28
C LEU A 128 9.32 -4.28 -24.38
N GLU A 129 9.71 -5.46 -24.86
CA GLU A 129 9.00 -6.19 -25.91
C GLU A 129 7.58 -6.57 -25.48
N LEU A 130 7.42 -7.20 -24.31
CA LEU A 130 6.13 -7.69 -23.82
C LEU A 130 5.10 -6.59 -23.58
N ASN A 131 5.55 -5.39 -23.18
CA ASN A 131 4.66 -4.28 -22.86
C ASN A 131 4.61 -3.23 -23.99
N ASN A 132 5.31 -3.47 -25.11
CA ASN A 132 5.46 -2.54 -26.22
C ASN A 132 5.93 -1.14 -25.75
N TRP A 133 6.97 -1.13 -24.92
CA TRP A 133 7.59 0.10 -24.40
C TRP A 133 8.90 0.39 -25.14
N SER A 134 9.16 1.67 -25.43
CA SER A 134 10.46 2.10 -25.96
C SER A 134 11.53 2.15 -24.87
N GLU A 135 11.14 2.49 -23.64
CA GLU A 135 12.02 2.63 -22.49
C GLU A 135 11.24 2.46 -21.17
N ILE A 136 11.99 2.29 -20.07
CA ILE A 136 11.46 2.25 -18.71
C ILE A 136 11.86 3.55 -18.00
N ARG A 137 10.87 4.36 -17.60
CA ARG A 137 11.07 5.59 -16.83
C ARG A 137 10.60 5.36 -15.41
N GLN A 138 11.37 5.74 -14.39
CA GLN A 138 11.00 5.54 -12.98
C GLN A 138 10.03 6.59 -12.44
N GLU A 139 9.72 7.62 -13.24
CA GLU A 139 8.89 8.75 -12.85
C GLU A 139 7.89 9.08 -13.96
N VAL A 140 6.72 9.58 -13.56
CA VAL A 140 5.64 9.92 -14.46
C VAL A 140 4.93 11.17 -13.98
N LEU A 141 4.80 12.15 -14.87
CA LEU A 141 4.05 13.38 -14.65
C LEU A 141 2.80 13.36 -15.52
N ILE A 142 1.63 13.57 -14.91
CA ILE A 142 0.34 13.53 -15.61
C ILE A 142 -0.40 14.85 -15.41
N SER A 143 -0.61 15.58 -16.51
CA SER A 143 -1.48 16.77 -16.55
C SER A 143 -2.85 16.38 -17.11
N THR A 144 -3.93 16.76 -16.43
CA THR A 144 -5.31 16.41 -16.84
C THR A 144 -6.34 17.45 -16.39
N PRO A 145 -7.45 17.62 -17.13
CA PRO A 145 -8.54 18.51 -16.75
C PRO A 145 -9.16 18.23 -15.38
N ARG A 146 -9.97 19.18 -14.90
CA ARG A 146 -10.73 19.03 -13.66
C ARG A 146 -11.72 17.86 -13.78
N ARG A 147 -11.92 17.10 -12.69
CA ARG A 147 -12.82 15.93 -12.60
C ARG A 147 -12.49 14.74 -13.53
N PHE A 148 -11.28 14.66 -14.07
CA PHE A 148 -10.81 13.52 -14.88
C PHE A 148 -10.72 12.18 -14.12
N GLY A 149 -11.09 12.10 -12.83
CA GLY A 149 -11.04 10.83 -12.08
C GLY A 149 -9.64 10.39 -11.64
N LYS A 150 -8.65 11.30 -11.63
CA LYS A 150 -7.27 11.04 -11.16
C LYS A 150 -7.21 10.33 -9.81
N THR A 151 -7.93 10.86 -8.82
CA THR A 151 -7.94 10.34 -7.45
C THR A 151 -8.36 8.87 -7.39
N ILE A 152 -9.39 8.50 -8.15
CA ILE A 152 -9.87 7.12 -8.20
C ILE A 152 -8.85 6.25 -8.93
N SER A 153 -8.31 6.71 -10.06
CA SER A 153 -7.27 5.99 -10.81
C SER A 153 -6.08 5.64 -9.91
N VAL A 154 -5.53 6.63 -9.19
CA VAL A 154 -4.40 6.41 -8.27
C VAL A 154 -4.74 5.38 -7.20
N CYS A 155 -5.91 5.47 -6.57
CA CYS A 155 -6.32 4.49 -5.56
C CYS A 155 -6.46 3.07 -6.11
N LEU A 156 -7.03 2.89 -7.30
CA LEU A 156 -7.19 1.57 -7.93
C LEU A 156 -5.82 0.94 -8.20
N PHE A 157 -4.88 1.73 -8.73
CA PHE A 157 -3.52 1.26 -8.98
C PHE A 157 -2.76 0.94 -7.69
N VAL A 158 -2.78 1.83 -6.71
CA VAL A 158 -2.11 1.62 -5.41
C VAL A 158 -2.65 0.38 -4.71
N ALA A 159 -3.97 0.17 -4.72
CA ALA A 159 -4.58 -1.04 -4.16
C ALA A 159 -4.08 -2.32 -4.85
N ALA A 160 -4.01 -2.33 -6.19
CA ALA A 160 -3.49 -3.46 -6.94
C ALA A 160 -1.99 -3.68 -6.73
N LEU A 161 -1.21 -2.61 -6.56
CA LEU A 161 0.23 -2.67 -6.29
C LEU A 161 0.51 -3.27 -4.91
N ILE A 162 -0.19 -2.83 -3.87
CA ILE A 162 -0.08 -3.39 -2.51
C ILE A 162 -0.47 -4.87 -2.50
N TYR A 163 -1.53 -5.24 -3.23
CA TYR A 163 -1.94 -6.64 -3.37
C TYR A 163 -0.86 -7.50 -4.05
N ALA A 164 -0.22 -6.99 -5.10
CA ALA A 164 0.82 -7.71 -5.84
C ALA A 164 2.18 -7.76 -5.11
N CYS A 165 2.48 -6.75 -4.29
CA CYS A 165 3.73 -6.65 -3.54
C CYS A 165 3.43 -6.19 -2.10
N PRO A 166 3.14 -7.12 -1.17
CA PRO A 166 2.76 -6.74 0.20
C PRO A 166 3.91 -6.11 1.00
N SER A 167 5.15 -6.27 0.56
CA SER A 167 6.35 -5.71 1.20
C SER A 167 6.66 -4.27 0.75
N ILE A 168 5.83 -3.66 -0.11
CA ILE A 168 6.05 -2.29 -0.57
C ILE A 168 5.43 -1.28 0.40
N GLU A 169 6.18 -0.21 0.68
CA GLU A 169 5.69 0.96 1.40
C GLU A 169 5.37 2.07 0.39
N ILE A 170 4.19 2.69 0.52
CA ILE A 170 3.72 3.71 -0.41
C ILE A 170 3.30 4.96 0.36
N SER A 171 3.96 6.08 0.05
CA SER A 171 3.64 7.40 0.60
C SER A 171 2.76 8.18 -0.38
N ILE A 172 1.65 8.72 0.11
CA ILE A 172 0.71 9.54 -0.68
C ILE A 172 0.72 10.98 -0.14
N TYR A 173 1.10 11.92 -0.99
CA TYR A 173 1.11 13.35 -0.67
C TYR A 173 -0.01 14.08 -1.38
N SER A 174 -0.61 15.06 -0.70
CA SER A 174 -1.58 15.98 -1.30
C SER A 174 -1.58 17.30 -0.55
N THR A 175 -2.07 18.37 -1.17
CA THR A 175 -2.11 19.71 -0.57
C THR A 175 -2.96 19.80 0.71
N CYS A 176 -3.89 18.86 0.92
CA CYS A 176 -4.83 18.90 2.04
C CYS A 176 -4.93 17.53 2.72
N LYS A 177 -4.73 17.46 4.04
CA LYS A 177 -4.82 16.22 4.85
C LYS A 177 -6.11 15.43 4.62
N ARG A 178 -7.25 16.11 4.49
CA ARG A 178 -8.55 15.46 4.25
C ARG A 178 -8.56 14.65 2.94
N ILE A 179 -7.91 15.16 1.89
CA ILE A 179 -7.89 14.52 0.58
C ILE A 179 -7.06 13.24 0.63
N SER A 180 -5.92 13.28 1.31
CA SER A 180 -5.07 12.11 1.41
C SER A 180 -5.59 11.04 2.37
N CYS A 181 -6.22 11.42 3.49
CA CYS A 181 -6.96 10.48 4.33
C CYS A 181 -8.08 9.77 3.53
N LYS A 182 -8.76 10.50 2.65
CA LYS A 182 -9.80 9.94 1.77
C LYS A 182 -9.22 8.96 0.73
N LEU A 183 -8.05 9.28 0.15
CA LEU A 183 -7.33 8.37 -0.74
C LEU A 183 -6.99 7.05 -0.03
N LEU A 184 -6.45 7.11 1.18
CA LEU A 184 -6.10 5.92 1.97
C LEU A 184 -7.31 5.03 2.25
N ARG A 185 -8.44 5.61 2.68
CA ARG A 185 -9.70 4.87 2.89
C ARG A 185 -10.18 4.17 1.62
N ASN A 186 -10.08 4.85 0.48
CA ASN A 186 -10.43 4.25 -0.81
C ASN A 186 -9.50 3.10 -1.19
N CYS A 187 -8.19 3.22 -0.97
CA CYS A 187 -7.23 2.14 -1.22
C CYS A 187 -7.60 0.89 -0.40
N ILE A 188 -7.88 1.04 0.90
CA ILE A 188 -8.29 -0.06 1.78
C ILE A 188 -9.58 -0.73 1.24
N LYS A 189 -10.58 0.06 0.87
CA LYS A 189 -11.82 -0.45 0.25
C LYS A 189 -11.53 -1.26 -1.01
N TYR A 190 -10.66 -0.77 -1.90
CA TYR A 190 -10.36 -1.45 -3.16
C TYR A 190 -9.55 -2.73 -2.95
N ILE A 191 -8.66 -2.77 -1.96
CA ILE A 191 -7.98 -4.02 -1.57
C ILE A 191 -9.01 -5.08 -1.14
N GLN A 192 -10.01 -4.71 -0.34
CA GLN A 192 -11.09 -5.63 0.05
C GLN A 192 -11.87 -6.15 -1.16
N VAL A 193 -12.17 -5.29 -2.14
CA VAL A 193 -12.82 -5.69 -3.40
C VAL A 193 -11.95 -6.69 -4.17
N ILE A 194 -10.64 -6.45 -4.27
CA ILE A 194 -9.71 -7.38 -4.94
C ILE A 194 -9.74 -8.75 -4.24
N HIS A 195 -9.65 -8.79 -2.91
CA HIS A 195 -9.71 -10.05 -2.16
C HIS A 195 -11.03 -10.80 -2.39
N ALA A 196 -12.16 -10.10 -2.37
CA ALA A 196 -13.47 -10.69 -2.64
C ALA A 196 -13.57 -11.30 -4.05
N GLN A 197 -13.00 -10.63 -5.06
CA GLN A 197 -13.03 -11.07 -6.45
C GLN A 197 -12.01 -12.16 -6.78
N CYS A 198 -10.85 -12.15 -6.13
CA CYS A 198 -9.78 -13.12 -6.35
C CYS A 198 -9.96 -14.41 -5.54
N ARG A 199 -10.92 -14.48 -4.60
CA ARG A 199 -11.17 -15.64 -3.71
C ARG A 199 -9.92 -16.11 -2.95
N VAL A 200 -8.97 -15.21 -2.68
CA VAL A 200 -7.78 -15.49 -1.85
C VAL A 200 -8.03 -14.93 -0.46
N THR A 201 -7.89 -15.77 0.56
CA THR A 201 -8.01 -15.41 1.99
C THR A 201 -7.23 -14.14 2.29
N ALA A 202 -7.91 -13.16 2.89
CA ALA A 202 -7.41 -11.80 3.07
C ALA A 202 -6.12 -11.77 3.90
N HIS A 203 -5.01 -11.32 3.29
CA HIS A 203 -3.86 -10.85 4.04
C HIS A 203 -4.12 -9.40 4.46
N ARG A 204 -3.96 -9.11 5.74
CA ARG A 204 -4.14 -7.76 6.31
C ARG A 204 -3.04 -6.84 5.77
N PRO A 205 -3.35 -5.79 4.99
CA PRO A 205 -2.33 -4.85 4.54
C PRO A 205 -1.78 -4.07 5.74
N VAL A 206 -0.46 -4.03 5.86
CA VAL A 206 0.25 -3.20 6.84
C VAL A 206 0.49 -1.84 6.19
N PHE A 207 -0.18 -0.80 6.67
CA PHE A 207 0.09 0.58 6.28
C PHE A 207 0.95 1.22 7.36
N LEU A 208 2.20 1.56 7.04
CA LEU A 208 3.00 2.45 7.89
C LEU A 208 2.50 3.89 7.75
N GLY A 209 2.48 4.58 8.89
CA GLY A 209 1.83 5.86 9.08
C GLY A 209 2.42 7.03 8.29
N TYR A 210 1.68 8.13 8.34
CA TYR A 210 2.04 9.44 7.81
C TYR A 210 3.31 9.98 8.47
N VAL A 211 4.30 10.38 7.67
CA VAL A 211 5.38 11.27 8.11
C VAL A 211 5.02 12.69 7.67
N GLN A 212 5.15 13.61 8.64
CA GLN A 212 4.73 15.00 8.59
C GLN A 212 5.67 15.87 7.75
#